data_AF-A0A6A8A281-F1
#
_entry.id   AF-A0A6A8A281-F1
#
_cell.length_a   1.000
_cell.length_b   1.000
_cell.length_c   1.000
_cell.angle_alpha   90.00
_cell.angle_beta   90.00
_cell.angle_gamma   90.00
#
_symmetry.space_group_name_H-M   'P 1'
#
loop_
_entity.id
_entity.type
_entity.pdbx_description
1 polymer ?
#
loop_
_entity_poly.entity_id
_entity_poly.type
_entity_poly.pdbx_seq_one_letter_code
_entity_poly.pdbx_strand_id
1 'polypeptide(L)'
;MQKFEKSERDYVMAVLKLAGEPISLIASRFGVSVQHAGNIARENAWMVETRAGRAVPSGLTTRAAVVIEQALGIWPSDADKDIVESSAMTILLAEKGRRVVMADIGRWLDPEAR
;
A
#
# COMPACT_ATOMS: atom_id res chain seq x y z
N MET A 1 -2.74 0.42 -16.96
CA MET A 1 -2.90 0.07 -15.54
C MET A 1 -2.68 1.32 -14.73
N GLN A 2 -3.69 1.77 -13.99
CA GLN A 2 -3.58 2.94 -13.12
C GLN A 2 -2.58 2.66 -11.99
N LYS A 3 -1.93 3.70 -11.44
CA LYS A 3 -0.95 3.53 -10.35
C LYS A 3 -1.57 2.89 -9.10
N PHE A 4 -2.84 3.19 -8.83
CA PHE A 4 -3.64 2.57 -7.77
C PHE A 4 -3.74 1.05 -7.93
N GLU A 5 -4.15 0.58 -9.12
CA GLU A 5 -4.25 -0.85 -9.45
C GLU A 5 -2.92 -1.59 -9.30
N LYS A 6 -1.80 -0.91 -9.62
CA LYS A 6 -0.46 -1.49 -9.46
C LYS A 6 -0.13 -1.79 -8.00
N SER A 7 -0.36 -0.83 -7.09
CA SER A 7 -0.05 -0.99 -5.67
C SER A 7 -0.85 -2.12 -5.04
N GLU A 8 -2.14 -2.24 -5.36
CA GLU A 8 -2.98 -3.33 -4.87
C GLU A 8 -2.57 -4.68 -5.44
N ARG A 9 -2.24 -4.73 -6.74
CA ARG A 9 -1.69 -5.94 -7.37
C ARG A 9 -0.41 -6.41 -6.67
N ASP A 10 0.51 -5.50 -6.39
CA ASP A 10 1.78 -5.79 -5.73
C ASP A 10 1.55 -6.31 -4.28
N TYR A 11 0.57 -5.76 -3.56
CA TYR A 11 0.14 -6.29 -2.27
C TYR A 11 -0.42 -7.71 -2.38
N VAL A 12 -1.31 -7.98 -3.34
CA VAL A 12 -1.90 -9.32 -3.52
C VAL A 12 -0.82 -10.36 -3.84
N MET A 13 0.18 -10.02 -4.66
CA MET A 13 1.32 -10.92 -4.91
C MET A 13 2.05 -11.31 -3.62
N ALA A 14 2.26 -10.35 -2.71
CA ALA A 14 2.89 -10.61 -1.42
C ALA A 14 2.03 -11.49 -0.51
N VAL A 15 0.70 -11.25 -0.46
CA VAL A 15 -0.25 -12.07 0.29
C VAL A 15 -0.22 -13.52 -0.17
N LEU A 16 -0.32 -13.76 -1.49
CA LEU A 16 -0.31 -15.11 -2.04
C LEU A 16 1.01 -15.83 -1.77
N LYS A 17 2.13 -15.09 -1.84
CA LYS A 17 3.44 -15.66 -1.53
C LYS A 17 3.55 -16.07 -0.05
N LEU A 18 3.05 -15.25 0.87
CA LEU A 18 3.02 -15.57 2.30
C LEU A 18 2.05 -16.71 2.62
N ALA A 19 0.96 -16.84 1.88
CA ALA A 19 0.05 -17.99 1.95
C ALA A 19 0.65 -19.30 1.41
N GLY A 20 1.90 -19.28 0.92
CA GLY A 20 2.62 -20.46 0.44
C GLY A 20 2.43 -20.76 -1.04
N GLU A 21 1.78 -19.88 -1.82
CA GLU A 21 1.58 -20.12 -3.26
C GLU A 21 2.93 -20.15 -4.01
N PRO A 22 3.16 -21.13 -4.91
CA PRO A 22 4.35 -21.17 -5.75
C PRO A 22 4.53 -19.90 -6.58
N ILE A 23 5.74 -19.35 -6.58
CA ILE A 23 6.02 -18.07 -7.23
C ILE A 23 5.81 -18.12 -8.76
N SER A 24 5.94 -19.29 -9.37
CA SER A 24 5.62 -19.53 -10.79
C SER A 24 4.14 -19.36 -11.10
N LEU A 25 3.25 -19.82 -10.21
CA LEU A 25 1.80 -19.66 -10.37
C LEU A 25 1.39 -18.19 -10.18
N ILE A 26 1.95 -17.52 -9.18
CA ILE A 26 1.76 -16.07 -8.98
C ILE A 26 2.20 -15.30 -10.24
N ALA A 27 3.39 -15.59 -10.76
CA ALA A 27 3.93 -14.93 -11.94
C ALA A 27 3.02 -15.11 -13.17
N SER A 28 2.54 -16.33 -13.41
CA SER A 28 1.59 -16.64 -14.48
C SER A 28 0.26 -15.89 -14.31
N ARG A 29 -0.32 -15.90 -13.10
CA ARG A 29 -1.61 -15.24 -12.78
C ARG A 29 -1.58 -13.75 -13.10
N PHE A 30 -0.45 -13.08 -12.86
CA PHE A 30 -0.31 -11.64 -13.05
C PHE A 30 0.42 -11.25 -14.35
N GLY A 31 0.77 -12.21 -15.21
CA GLY A 31 1.43 -11.95 -16.49
C GLY A 31 2.81 -11.29 -16.35
N VAL A 32 3.59 -11.68 -15.34
CA VAL A 32 4.94 -11.15 -15.08
C VAL A 32 5.97 -12.27 -15.03
N SER A 33 7.27 -11.94 -15.11
CA SER A 33 8.33 -12.93 -14.94
C SER A 33 8.41 -13.42 -13.49
N VAL A 34 8.88 -14.66 -13.30
CA VAL A 34 9.06 -15.27 -11.96
C VAL A 34 9.99 -14.42 -11.08
N GLN A 35 11.08 -13.90 -11.65
CA GLN A 35 12.00 -13.03 -10.95
C GLN A 35 11.34 -11.71 -10.52
N HIS A 36 10.52 -11.11 -11.39
CA HIS A 36 9.81 -9.87 -11.07
C HIS A 36 8.76 -10.09 -9.97
N ALA A 37 7.96 -11.16 -10.07
CA ALA A 37 7.00 -11.53 -9.03
C ALA A 37 7.71 -11.78 -7.69
N GLY A 38 8.84 -12.48 -7.70
CA GLY A 38 9.63 -12.76 -6.50
C GLY A 38 10.17 -11.49 -5.83
N ASN A 39 10.62 -10.52 -6.63
CA ASN A 39 11.06 -9.22 -6.11
C ASN A 39 9.91 -8.42 -5.52
N ILE A 40 8.80 -8.31 -6.24
CA ILE A 40 7.60 -7.63 -5.75
C ILE A 40 7.13 -8.23 -4.43
N ALA A 41 6.95 -9.56 -4.37
CA ALA A 41 6.44 -10.21 -3.16
C ALA A 41 7.34 -9.96 -1.94
N ARG A 42 8.66 -10.02 -2.12
CA ARG A 42 9.64 -9.78 -1.05
C ARG A 42 9.62 -8.33 -0.57
N GLU A 43 9.61 -7.38 -1.50
CA GLU A 43 9.60 -5.94 -1.20
C GLU A 43 8.32 -5.47 -0.50
N ASN A 44 7.25 -6.27 -0.59
CA ASN A 44 5.91 -5.92 -0.09
C ASN A 44 5.44 -6.82 1.07
N ALA A 45 6.23 -7.83 1.47
CA ALA A 45 5.87 -8.76 2.56
C ALA A 45 5.56 -8.04 3.88
N TRP A 46 6.37 -7.04 4.23
CA TRP A 46 6.18 -6.23 5.43
C TRP A 46 4.79 -5.55 5.49
N MET A 47 4.23 -5.14 4.34
CA MET A 47 2.90 -4.51 4.31
C MET A 47 1.79 -5.50 4.66
N VAL A 48 1.98 -6.79 4.37
CA VAL A 48 0.99 -7.83 4.68
C VAL A 48 0.92 -8.05 6.18
N GLU A 49 2.09 -8.13 6.83
CA GLU A 49 2.20 -8.24 8.28
C GLU A 49 1.61 -7.00 8.96
N THR A 50 1.99 -5.80 8.50
CA THR A 50 1.44 -4.57 9.06
C THR A 50 -0.08 -4.49 8.85
N ARG A 51 -0.62 -4.76 7.66
CA ARG A 51 -2.07 -4.68 7.45
C ARG A 51 -2.83 -5.65 8.37
N ALA A 52 -2.31 -6.86 8.61
CA ALA A 52 -2.90 -7.85 9.50
C ALA A 52 -4.41 -8.09 9.27
N GLY A 53 -4.85 -8.03 8.02
CA GLY A 53 -6.26 -8.21 7.64
C GLY A 53 -7.19 -6.99 7.90
N ARG A 54 -6.69 -5.88 8.44
CA ARG A 54 -7.48 -4.66 8.62
C ARG A 54 -8.01 -4.12 7.28
N ALA A 55 -9.22 -3.57 7.32
CA ALA A 55 -9.85 -2.95 6.17
C ALA A 55 -9.12 -1.64 5.82
N VAL A 56 -8.88 -1.40 4.53
CA VAL A 56 -8.28 -0.16 4.04
C VAL A 56 -9.43 0.78 3.63
N PRO A 57 -9.42 2.06 4.05
CA PRO A 57 -10.42 3.04 3.62
C PRO A 57 -10.54 3.12 2.10
N SER A 58 -11.77 3.36 1.61
CA SER A 58 -12.01 3.52 0.18
C SER A 58 -11.20 4.68 -0.38
N GLY A 59 -10.61 4.50 -1.56
CA GLY A 59 -9.77 5.52 -2.21
C GLY A 59 -8.31 5.56 -1.72
N LEU A 60 -7.98 4.86 -0.64
CA LEU A 60 -6.61 4.74 -0.13
C LEU A 60 -6.00 3.40 -0.57
N THR A 61 -4.72 3.40 -0.94
CA THR A 61 -4.00 2.14 -1.22
C THR A 61 -3.54 1.49 0.07
N THR A 62 -3.42 0.15 0.08
CA THR A 62 -2.88 -0.61 1.21
C THR A 62 -1.49 -0.08 1.61
N ARG A 63 -0.65 0.26 0.62
CA ARG A 63 0.65 0.86 0.87
C ARG A 63 0.54 2.19 1.60
N ALA A 64 -0.35 3.08 1.17
CA ALA A 64 -0.54 4.36 1.84
C ALA A 64 -1.04 4.19 3.28
N ALA A 65 -1.98 3.27 3.51
CA ALA A 65 -2.48 3.00 4.86
C ALA A 65 -1.39 2.50 5.81
N VAL A 66 -0.58 1.56 5.35
CA VAL A 66 0.55 1.02 6.11
C VAL A 66 1.61 2.09 6.39
N VAL A 67 1.87 3.00 5.44
CA VAL A 67 2.82 4.11 5.66
C VAL A 67 2.27 5.13 6.67
N ILE A 68 0.97 5.42 6.66
CA ILE A 68 0.34 6.25 7.70
C ILE A 68 0.53 5.61 9.07
N GLU A 69 0.29 4.31 9.20
CA GLU A 69 0.48 3.61 10.46
C GLU A 69 1.93 3.65 10.95
N GLN A 70 2.89 3.41 10.07
CA GLN A 70 4.30 3.49 10.45
C GLN A 70 4.73 4.89 10.87
N ALA A 71 4.17 5.92 10.24
CA ALA A 71 4.53 7.31 10.52
C ALA A 71 3.84 7.87 11.77
N LEU A 72 2.56 7.53 11.98
CA LEU A 72 1.70 8.18 12.97
C LEU A 72 1.21 7.23 14.08
N GLY A 73 1.43 5.92 13.95
CA GLY A 73 0.95 4.92 14.91
C GLY A 73 -0.56 4.67 14.85
N ILE A 74 -1.25 5.16 13.81
CA ILE A 74 -2.70 5.01 13.63
C ILE A 74 -3.01 4.25 12.35
N TRP A 75 -4.01 3.37 12.39
CA TRP A 75 -4.57 2.83 11.17
C TRP A 75 -5.60 3.82 10.61
N PRO A 76 -5.48 4.28 9.36
CA PRO A 76 -6.31 5.37 8.87
C PRO A 76 -7.79 5.00 8.84
N SER A 77 -8.60 5.95 9.29
CA SER A 77 -10.05 5.95 9.15
C SER A 77 -10.54 7.34 8.72
N ASP A 78 -11.81 7.48 8.38
CA ASP A 78 -12.38 8.79 8.01
C ASP A 78 -12.31 9.81 9.17
N ALA A 79 -12.28 9.35 10.42
CA ALA A 79 -12.14 10.20 11.59
C ALA A 79 -10.71 10.76 11.76
N ASP A 80 -9.72 10.18 11.10
CA ASP A 80 -8.30 10.54 11.23
C ASP A 80 -7.83 11.51 10.14
N LYS A 81 -8.70 11.89 9.20
CA LYS A 81 -8.32 12.67 8.01
C LYS A 81 -7.60 13.97 8.36
N ASP A 82 -8.12 14.74 9.31
CA ASP A 82 -7.52 16.02 9.74
C ASP A 82 -6.11 15.81 10.34
N ILE A 83 -5.92 14.71 11.09
CA ILE A 83 -4.63 14.35 11.69
C ILE A 83 -3.63 13.97 10.60
N VAL A 84 -4.06 13.16 9.63
CA VAL A 84 -3.23 12.71 8.51
C VAL A 84 -2.82 13.90 7.63
N GLU A 85 -3.76 14.80 7.32
CA GLU A 85 -3.49 16.02 6.56
C GLU A 85 -2.47 16.91 7.28
N SER A 86 -2.71 17.19 8.57
CA SER A 86 -1.82 18.01 9.40
C SER A 86 -0.42 17.39 9.57
N SER A 87 -0.29 16.08 9.36
CA SER A 87 0.95 15.32 9.50
C SER A 87 1.61 14.97 8.17
N ALA A 88 1.21 15.59 7.05
CA ALA A 88 1.69 15.26 5.71
C ALA A 88 3.24 15.29 5.59
N MET A 89 3.91 16.22 6.27
CA MET A 89 5.38 16.30 6.27
C MET A 89 6.00 15.13 7.03
N THR A 90 5.45 14.75 8.18
CA THR A 90 5.89 13.59 8.97
C THR A 90 5.81 12.31 8.14
N ILE A 91 4.68 12.13 7.43
CA ILE A 91 4.48 10.97 6.55
C ILE A 91 5.46 10.98 5.38
N LEU A 92 5.71 12.14 4.76
CA LEU A 92 6.65 12.27 3.65
C LEU A 92 8.10 11.96 4.06
N LEU A 93 8.50 12.32 5.28
CA LEU A 93 9.86 12.11 5.81
C LEU A 93 10.07 10.73 6.44
N ALA A 94 9.02 9.94 6.65
CA ALA A 94 9.13 8.57 7.14
C ALA A 94 9.92 7.68 6.16
N GLU A 95 10.51 6.58 6.66
CA GLU A 95 11.38 5.68 5.86
C GLU A 95 10.73 5.20 4.55
N LYS A 96 9.40 5.02 4.56
CA LYS A 96 8.59 4.60 3.41
C LYS A 96 7.74 5.72 2.82
N GLY A 97 7.88 6.95 3.33
CA GLY A 97 7.29 8.17 2.79
C GLY A 97 7.80 8.45 1.38
N ARG A 98 6.91 8.40 0.39
CA ARG A 98 7.25 8.67 -1.01
C ARG A 98 6.21 9.57 -1.63
N ARG A 99 6.61 10.41 -2.60
CA ARG A 99 5.67 11.29 -3.34
C ARG A 99 4.47 10.55 -3.92
N VAL A 100 4.67 9.32 -4.40
CA VAL A 100 3.57 8.48 -4.91
C VAL A 100 2.57 8.10 -3.82
N VAL A 101 3.04 7.83 -2.60
CA VAL A 101 2.20 7.55 -1.44
C VAL A 101 1.45 8.81 -1.03
N MET A 102 2.13 9.97 -0.98
CA MET A 102 1.48 11.25 -0.67
C MET A 102 0.40 11.61 -1.69
N ALA A 103 0.59 11.29 -2.97
CA ALA A 103 -0.44 11.51 -3.98
C ALA A 103 -1.67 10.59 -3.77
N ASP A 104 -1.48 9.37 -3.28
CA ASP A 104 -2.59 8.48 -2.91
C ASP A 104 -3.33 9.02 -1.67
N ILE A 105 -2.58 9.50 -0.67
CA ILE A 105 -3.14 10.13 0.54
C ILE A 105 -3.93 11.39 0.17
N GLY A 106 -3.38 12.27 -0.67
CA GLY A 106 -4.05 13.49 -1.11
C GLY A 106 -5.41 13.23 -1.77
N ARG A 107 -5.49 12.22 -2.66
CA ARG A 107 -6.77 11.83 -3.28
C ARG A 107 -7.77 11.22 -2.30
N TRP A 108 -7.29 10.61 -1.22
CA TRP A 108 -8.16 10.07 -0.18
C TRP A 108 -8.68 11.16 0.76
N LEU A 109 -7.85 12.17 1.06
CA LEU A 109 -8.23 13.34 1.85
C LEU A 109 -9.25 14.20 1.10
N ASP A 110 -8.99 14.47 -0.19
CA ASP A 110 -9.87 15.23 -1.07
C ASP A 110 -10.10 14.49 -2.40
N PRO A 111 -11.17 13.68 -2.50
CA PRO A 111 -11.54 12.98 -3.73
C PRO A 111 -11.99 13.90 -4.87
N GLU A 112 -12.33 15.16 -4.59
CA GLU A 112 -12.86 16.13 -5.56
C GLU A 112 -11.75 17.02 -6.17
N ALA A 113 -10.59 17.11 -5.51
CA ALA A 113 -9.40 17.75 -6.06
C ALA A 113 -8.91 17.07 -7.36
N ARG A 114 -9.32 17.62 -8.50
CA ARG A 114 -8.84 17.24 -9.84
C ARG A 114 -7.90 18.27 -10.42
#